data_AF-M7NBQ3-F1
#
_entry.id   AF-M7NBQ3-F1
#
_cell.length_a   1.000
_cell.length_b   1.000
_cell.length_c   1.000
_cell.angle_alpha   90.00
_cell.angle_beta   90.00
_cell.angle_gamma   90.00
#
_symmetry.space_group_name_H-M   'P 1'
#
loop_
_entity.id
_entity.type
_entity.pdbx_description
1 polymer ?
#
loop_
_entity_poly.entity_id
_entity_poly.type
_entity_poly.pdbx_seq_one_letter_code
_entity_poly.pdbx_strand_id
1 'polypeptide(L)'
;MRYTYRLGFFWLLVYSLLSLLPMGIALLGKLPPFRSFLEEFGVALGLIGLGMMGIQFLFSGRYPKIAPTFGMDNVVQFHREVGRHLLFLSAGPSHLHAAGQLRLPVIF
;
A
#
# COMPACT_ATOMS: atom_id res chain seq x y z
N MET A 1 23.27 9.22 11.53
CA MET A 1 23.52 9.32 10.07
C MET A 1 23.15 10.72 9.60
N ARG A 2 23.99 11.38 8.79
CA ARG A 2 23.56 12.59 8.05
C ARG A 2 22.74 12.15 6.85
N TYR A 3 21.43 12.35 6.86
CA TYR A 3 20.59 12.09 5.69
C TYR A 3 20.79 13.22 4.68
N THR A 4 21.37 12.89 3.53
CA THR A 4 21.39 13.79 2.40
C THR A 4 20.08 13.66 1.63
N TYR A 5 19.59 14.75 1.03
CA TYR A 5 18.36 14.73 0.22
C TYR A 5 18.41 13.66 -0.88
N ARG A 6 19.59 13.42 -1.48
CA ARG A 6 19.80 12.39 -2.49
C ARG A 6 19.52 10.98 -1.95
N LEU A 7 20.02 10.68 -0.75
CA LEU A 7 19.82 9.38 -0.11
C LEU A 7 18.36 9.20 0.33
N GLY A 8 17.73 10.25 0.85
CA GLY A 8 16.31 10.24 1.18
C GLY A 8 15.44 9.97 -0.05
N PHE A 9 15.69 10.67 -1.15
CA PHE A 9 14.99 10.47 -2.41
C PHE A 9 15.20 9.05 -2.96
N PHE A 10 16.43 8.54 -2.91
CA PHE A 10 16.73 7.17 -3.31
C PHE A 10 15.89 6.14 -2.52
N TRP A 11 15.85 6.26 -1.18
CA TRP A 11 15.06 5.32 -0.37
C TRP A 11 13.55 5.48 -0.55
N LEU A 12 13.05 6.69 -0.78
CA LEU A 12 11.66 6.93 -1.16
C LEU A 12 11.33 6.22 -2.48
N LEU A 13 12.21 6.32 -3.48
CA LEU A 13 12.03 5.63 -4.75
C LEU A 13 12.03 4.10 -4.58
N VAL A 14 12.98 3.56 -3.82
CA VAL A 14 13.03 2.12 -3.50
C VAL A 14 11.75 1.68 -2.80
N TYR A 15 11.27 2.43 -1.81
CA TYR A 15 10.01 2.15 -1.13
C TYR A 15 8.81 2.15 -2.09
N SER A 16 8.71 3.15 -2.98
CA SER A 16 7.63 3.24 -3.96
C SER A 16 7.66 2.07 -4.95
N LEU A 17 8.83 1.71 -5.47
CA LEU A 17 9.00 0.58 -6.39
C LEU A 17 8.63 -0.76 -5.72
N LEU A 18 9.07 -0.98 -4.48
CA LEU A 18 8.71 -2.17 -3.72
C LEU A 18 7.21 -2.25 -3.43
N SER A 19 6.57 -1.10 -3.15
CA SER A 19 5.12 -1.03 -2.91
C SER A 19 4.30 -1.37 -4.16
N LEU A 20 4.86 -1.15 -5.36
CA LEU A 20 4.24 -1.48 -6.64
C LEU A 20 4.41 -2.96 -7.05
N LEU A 21 5.22 -3.74 -6.33
CA LEU A 21 5.51 -5.13 -6.72
C LEU A 21 4.25 -6.01 -6.89
N PRO A 22 3.26 -6.02 -5.97
CA PRO A 22 2.08 -6.87 -6.16
C PRO A 22 1.28 -6.49 -7.40
N MET A 23 1.22 -5.19 -7.72
CA MET A 23 0.60 -4.70 -8.94
C MET A 23 1.41 -5.14 -10.18
N GLY A 24 2.73 -4.98 -10.17
CA GLY A 24 3.60 -5.46 -11.24
C GLY A 24 3.46 -6.95 -11.50
N ILE A 25 3.38 -7.76 -10.44
CA ILE A 25 3.13 -9.22 -10.53
C ILE A 25 1.76 -9.50 -11.15
N ALA A 26 0.70 -8.80 -10.71
CA ALA A 26 -0.64 -8.98 -11.27
C ALA A 26 -0.69 -8.69 -12.78
N LEU A 27 0.10 -7.72 -13.26
CA LEU A 27 0.21 -7.40 -14.68
C LEU A 27 0.92 -8.47 -15.53
N LEU A 28 1.66 -9.40 -14.92
CA LEU A 28 2.28 -10.52 -15.63
C LEU A 28 1.28 -11.64 -15.97
N GLY A 29 0.12 -11.66 -15.29
CA GLY A 29 -0.93 -12.64 -15.49
C GLY A 29 -1.92 -12.28 -16.59
N LYS A 30 -2.87 -13.19 -16.84
CA LYS A 30 -4.02 -12.88 -17.70
C LYS A 30 -4.90 -11.85 -17.01
N LEU A 31 -4.98 -10.66 -17.58
CA LEU A 31 -5.86 -9.61 -17.10
C LEU A 31 -7.33 -9.99 -17.32
N PRO A 32 -8.20 -9.77 -16.31
CA PRO A 32 -9.64 -9.88 -16.53
C PRO A 32 -10.10 -8.83 -17.54
N PRO A 33 -11.29 -9.00 -18.15
CA PRO A 33 -11.92 -7.93 -18.92
C PRO A 33 -11.99 -6.65 -18.09
N PHE A 34 -11.74 -5.50 -18.73
CA PHE A 34 -11.87 -4.21 -18.08
C PHE A 34 -13.29 -4.05 -17.52
N ARG A 35 -13.37 -3.69 -16.24
CA ARG A 35 -14.65 -3.45 -15.55
C ARG A 35 -15.04 -1.99 -15.65
N SER A 36 -14.89 -1.22 -14.57
CA SER A 36 -15.08 0.23 -14.53
C SER A 36 -13.82 0.92 -14.04
N PHE A 37 -13.66 2.21 -14.35
CA PHE A 37 -12.49 2.99 -13.91
C PHE A 37 -12.31 2.95 -12.39
N LEU A 38 -13.40 3.10 -11.62
CA LEU A 38 -13.34 3.09 -10.16
C LEU A 38 -12.96 1.70 -9.60
N GLU A 39 -13.41 0.63 -10.22
CA GLU A 39 -13.03 -0.73 -9.82
C GLU A 39 -11.55 -1.01 -10.09
N GLU A 40 -11.06 -0.70 -11.30
CA GLU A 40 -9.65 -0.91 -11.64
C GLU A 40 -8.73 0.00 -10.81
N PHE A 41 -9.16 1.25 -10.55
CA PHE A 41 -8.47 2.16 -9.64
C PHE A 41 -8.43 1.60 -8.21
N GLY A 42 -9.55 1.10 -7.69
CA GLY A 42 -9.63 0.47 -6.37
C GLY A 42 -8.75 -0.78 -6.24
N VAL A 43 -8.73 -1.62 -7.28
CA VAL A 43 -7.85 -2.81 -7.34
C VAL A 43 -6.37 -2.40 -7.34
N ALA A 44 -6.00 -1.40 -8.14
CA ALA A 44 -4.63 -0.88 -8.15
C ALA A 44 -4.21 -0.33 -6.79
N LEU A 45 -5.08 0.47 -6.14
CA LEU A 45 -4.82 0.97 -4.78
C LEU A 45 -4.72 -0.17 -3.75
N GLY A 46 -5.56 -1.20 -3.85
CA GLY A 46 -5.50 -2.37 -2.98
C GLY A 46 -4.18 -3.14 -3.11
N LEU A 47 -3.69 -3.32 -4.33
CA LEU A 47 -2.41 -3.98 -4.60
C LEU A 47 -1.21 -3.15 -4.12
N ILE A 48 -1.26 -1.83 -4.29
CA ILE A 48 -0.26 -0.91 -3.73
C ILE A 48 -0.27 -0.98 -2.20
N GLY A 49 -1.47 -0.93 -1.58
CA GLY A 49 -1.64 -1.07 -0.14
C GLY A 49 -1.11 -2.40 0.40
N LEU A 50 -1.31 -3.50 -0.33
CA LEU A 50 -0.72 -4.81 -0.01
C LEU A 50 0.82 -4.75 -0.01
N GLY A 51 1.42 -4.09 -0.99
CA GLY A 51 2.87 -3.88 -1.05
C GLY A 51 3.40 -3.06 0.13
N MET A 52 2.71 -1.95 0.44
CA MET A 52 3.01 -1.12 1.61
C MET A 52 2.93 -1.93 2.92
N MET A 53 1.90 -2.77 3.07
CA MET A 53 1.72 -3.64 4.23
C MET A 53 2.83 -4.69 4.35
N GLY A 54 3.31 -5.24 3.23
CA GLY A 54 4.45 -6.15 3.21
C GLY A 54 5.73 -5.48 3.76
N ILE A 55 6.03 -4.27 3.27
CA ILE A 55 7.19 -3.49 3.73
C ILE A 55 7.07 -3.13 5.21
N GLN A 56 5.85 -2.85 5.68
CA GLN A 56 5.56 -2.50 7.08
C GLN A 56 6.10 -3.53 8.09
N PHE A 57 6.08 -4.82 7.75
CA PHE A 57 6.64 -5.89 8.59
C PHE A 57 8.16 -5.81 8.70
N LEU A 58 8.86 -5.49 7.61
CA LEU A 58 10.32 -5.33 7.58
C LEU A 58 10.76 -4.19 8.50
N PHE A 59 9.97 -3.12 8.57
CA PHE A 59 10.25 -1.92 9.38
C PHE A 59 9.57 -1.94 10.76
N SER A 60 9.12 -3.09 11.26
CA SER A 60 8.52 -3.21 12.61
C SER A 60 9.52 -3.05 13.78
N GLY A 61 10.81 -2.86 13.48
CA GLY A 61 11.89 -2.82 14.47
C GLY A 61 12.33 -4.21 14.97
N ARG A 62 11.68 -5.28 14.50
CA ARG A 62 11.97 -6.67 14.93
C ARG A 62 13.04 -7.36 14.10
N TYR A 63 13.38 -6.81 12.94
CA TYR A 63 14.36 -7.42 12.04
C TYR A 63 15.77 -6.89 12.34
N PRO A 64 16.70 -7.74 12.84
CA PRO A 64 18.00 -7.29 13.37
C PRO A 64 18.91 -6.68 12.30
N LYS A 65 18.67 -6.94 11.02
CA LYS A 65 19.44 -6.36 9.90
C LYS A 65 18.95 -4.96 9.48
N ILE A 66 17.74 -4.56 9.89
CA ILE A 66 17.11 -3.31 9.44
C ILE A 66 17.48 -2.14 10.36
N ALA A 67 17.29 -2.30 11.68
CA ALA A 67 17.56 -1.23 12.65
C ALA A 67 19.00 -0.69 12.63
N PRO A 68 20.06 -1.50 12.49
CA PRO A 68 21.44 -0.99 12.40
C PRO A 68 21.71 -0.16 11.13
N THR A 69 20.96 -0.42 10.05
CA THR A 69 21.14 0.25 8.75
C THR A 69 20.48 1.64 8.73
N PHE A 70 19.33 1.79 9.38
CA PHE A 70 18.51 3.00 9.29
C PHE A 70 18.37 3.76 10.61
N GLY A 71 18.80 3.19 11.73
CA GLY A 71 18.55 3.72 13.07
C GLY A 71 17.18 3.31 13.59
N MET A 72 17.11 2.86 14.85
CA MET A 72 15.88 2.31 15.44
C MET A 72 14.73 3.32 15.44
N ASP A 73 14.99 4.56 15.83
CA ASP A 73 13.96 5.60 15.92
C ASP A 73 13.33 5.89 14.55
N ASN A 74 14.15 5.95 13.49
CA ASN A 74 13.68 6.16 12.14
C ASN A 74 12.85 4.97 11.63
N VAL A 75 13.26 3.74 11.96
CA VAL A 75 12.49 2.53 11.61
C VAL A 75 11.12 2.54 12.27
N VAL A 76 11.05 2.84 13.56
CA VAL A 76 9.78 2.91 14.30
C VAL A 76 8.92 4.08 13.84
N GLN A 77 9.52 5.24 13.58
CA GLN A 77 8.81 6.40 13.06
C GLN A 77 8.23 6.09 11.68
N PHE A 78 9.03 5.56 10.76
CA PHE A 78 8.59 5.16 9.43
C PHE A 78 7.42 4.18 9.49
N HIS A 79 7.52 3.16 10.34
CA HIS A 79 6.43 2.22 10.60
C HIS A 79 5.17 2.97 11.05
N ARG A 80 5.25 3.84 12.06
CA ARG A 80 4.07 4.58 12.55
C ARG A 80 3.47 5.52 11.50
N GLU A 81 4.29 6.22 10.73
CA GLU A 81 3.81 7.16 9.71
C GLU A 81 3.14 6.43 8.54
N VAL A 82 3.83 5.45 7.94
CA VAL A 82 3.30 4.67 6.82
C VAL A 82 2.03 3.92 7.22
N GLY A 83 1.99 3.38 8.44
CA GLY A 83 0.80 2.72 8.97
C GLY A 83 -0.42 3.65 9.02
N ARG A 84 -0.24 4.93 9.39
CA ARG A 84 -1.32 5.92 9.36
C ARG A 84 -1.77 6.25 7.94
N HIS A 85 -0.84 6.41 7.01
CA HIS A 85 -1.16 6.65 5.59
C HIS A 85 -1.89 5.46 4.96
N LEU A 86 -1.49 4.23 5.29
CA LEU A 86 -2.13 3.02 4.83
C LEU A 86 -3.56 2.88 5.39
N LEU A 87 -3.76 3.24 6.66
CA LEU A 87 -5.10 3.30 7.25
C LEU A 87 -5.98 4.32 6.52
N PHE A 88 -5.45 5.50 6.22
CA PHE A 88 -6.18 6.52 5.45
C PHE A 88 -6.51 6.04 4.02
N LEU A 89 -5.54 5.42 3.34
CA LEU A 89 -5.72 4.89 1.99
C LEU A 89 -6.77 3.77 1.93
N SER A 90 -6.79 2.89 2.94
CA SER A 90 -7.76 1.78 3.04
C SER A 90 -9.12 2.19 3.61
N ALA A 91 -9.20 3.32 4.31
CA ALA A 91 -10.46 3.83 4.84
C ALA A 91 -11.40 4.40 3.75
N GLY A 92 -10.90 4.78 2.57
CA GLY A 92 -11.73 5.02 1.37
C GLY A 92 -11.82 3.77 0.48
N PRO A 93 -12.85 3.56 -0.36
CA PRO A 93 -14.21 4.09 -0.45
C PRO A 93 -15.21 3.11 0.19
N SER A 94 -15.07 2.84 1.48
CA SER A 94 -16.02 1.99 2.24
C SER A 94 -17.45 2.54 2.25
N HIS A 95 -17.64 3.79 1.85
CA HIS A 95 -18.92 4.50 1.75
C HIS A 95 -19.64 4.30 0.40
N LEU A 96 -18.98 3.80 -0.64
CA LEU A 96 -19.58 3.68 -1.99
C LEU A 96 -20.31 2.34 -2.23
N HIS A 97 -19.97 1.28 -1.49
CA HIS A 97 -20.65 -0.02 -1.63
C HIS A 97 -21.97 -0.12 -0.83
N ALA A 98 -22.11 0.65 0.26
CA ALA A 98 -23.33 0.63 1.08
C ALA A 98 -24.56 1.22 0.36
N ALA A 99 -24.36 2.06 -0.66
CA ALA A 99 -25.45 2.62 -1.47
C ALA A 99 -25.94 1.69 -2.59
N GLY A 100 -25.16 0.67 -2.96
CA GLY A 100 -25.47 -0.26 -4.05
C GLY A 100 -26.16 -1.57 -3.63
N GLN A 101 -26.03 -1.99 -2.37
CA GLN A 101 -26.59 -3.26 -1.87
C GLN A 101 -28.02 -3.16 -1.31
N LEU A 102 -28.63 -1.97 -1.29
CA LEU A 102 -30.02 -1.75 -0.83
C LEU A 102 -31.07 -1.76 -1.94
N ARG A 103 -30.72 -2.20 -3.17
CA ARG A 103 -31.74 -2.50 -4.20
C ARG A 103 -32.27 -3.91 -3.97
N LEU A 104 -33.43 -3.96 -3.30
CA LEU A 104 -34.24 -5.12 -2.95
C LEU A 104 -34.37 -6.15 -4.09
N PRO A 105 -34.59 -7.45 -3.77
CA PRO A 105 -35.00 -8.43 -4.76
C PRO A 105 -36.40 -8.03 -5.30
N VAL A 106 -36.48 -7.58 -6.54
CA VAL A 106 -37.73 -7.54 -7.29
C VAL A 106 -37.89 -8.93 -7.91
N ILE A 107 -38.58 -9.80 -7.20
CA ILE A 107 -39.16 -11.02 -7.75
C ILE A 107 -40.65 -10.71 -7.96
N PHE A 108 -41.02 -10.42 -9.21
CA PHE A 108 -42.33 -10.74 -9.76
C PHE A 108 -42.10 -11.80 -10.84
#